data_AF-A0A542GE20-F1
#
_entry.id   AF-A0A542GE20-F1
#
_cell.length_a   1.000
_cell.length_b   1.000
_cell.length_c   1.000
_cell.angle_alpha   90.00
_cell.angle_beta   90.00
_cell.angle_gamma   90.00
#
_symmetry.space_group_name_H-M   'P 1'
#
loop_
_entity.id
_entity.type
_entity.pdbx_description
1 polymer ?
#
loop_
_entity_poly.entity_id
_entity_poly.type
_entity_poly.pdbx_seq_one_letter_code
_entity_poly.pdbx_strand_id
1 'polypeptide(L)' 'MNGNQELPSMGSGELASLPIQLQALEIIDDILSGADPGEAGVRESLNRHVAMHPGQPEKALLMHMLTVRRPFQDQGRGP' A
#
# COMPACT_ATOMS: atom_id res chain seq x y z
N MET A 1 -21.20 -2.03 18.06
CA MET A 1 -19.85 -2.49 18.44
C MET A 1 -19.04 -2.66 17.17
N ASN A 2 -18.46 -1.58 16.62
CA ASN A 2 -17.44 -1.70 15.58
C ASN A 2 -16.19 -1.06 16.14
N GLY A 3 -15.31 -1.91 16.66
CA GLY A 3 -13.98 -1.51 17.09
C GLY A 3 -13.17 -1.23 15.84
N ASN A 4 -12.97 0.05 15.55
CA ASN A 4 -11.82 0.49 14.78
C ASN A 4 -10.61 0.06 15.62
N GLN A 5 -10.07 -1.13 15.33
CA GLN A 5 -8.80 -1.56 15.90
C GLN A 5 -7.75 -0.69 15.21
N GLU A 6 -7.57 0.51 15.74
CA GLU A 6 -6.38 1.31 15.52
C GLU A 6 -5.22 0.40 15.97
N LEU A 7 -4.57 -0.23 14.99
CA LEU A 7 -3.39 -1.03 15.25
C LEU A 7 -2.39 -0.09 15.92
N PRO A 8 -1.84 -0.45 17.09
CA PRO A 8 -0.88 0.41 17.76
C PRO A 8 0.28 0.61 16.79
N SER A 9 0.68 1.86 16.50
CA SER A 9 1.83 2.18 15.65
C SER A 9 3.07 1.45 16.16
N MET A 10 3.32 0.26 15.63
CA MET A 10 4.41 -0.60 16.04
C MET A 10 5.66 -0.13 15.30
N GLY A 11 6.75 0.08 16.03
CA GLY A 11 8.03 0.42 15.40
C GLY A 11 8.43 -0.65 14.39
N SER A 12 9.12 -0.26 13.31
CA SER A 12 9.46 -1.14 12.17
C SER A 12 10.19 -2.45 12.56
N GLY A 13 10.76 -2.54 13.76
CA GLY A 13 11.37 -3.76 14.32
C GLY A 13 10.37 -4.79 14.88
N GLU A 14 9.19 -4.38 15.36
CA GLU A 14 8.14 -5.31 15.84
C GLU A 14 7.33 -5.89 14.68
N LEU A 15 7.12 -5.10 13.61
CA LEU A 15 6.40 -5.55 12.41
C LEU A 15 7.03 -6.79 11.77
N ALA A 16 8.36 -6.90 11.77
CA ALA A 16 9.08 -8.02 11.14
C ALA A 16 8.68 -9.40 11.69
N SER A 17 8.13 -9.47 12.91
CA SER A 17 7.68 -10.70 13.56
C SER A 17 6.20 -11.04 13.30
N LEU A 18 5.43 -10.10 12.76
CA LEU A 18 4.01 -10.29 12.50
C LEU A 18 3.78 -11.16 11.26
N PRO A 19 2.62 -11.82 11.14
CA PRO A 19 2.15 -12.35 9.88
C PRO A 19 2.22 -11.30 8.77
N ILE A 20 2.64 -11.70 7.57
CA ILE A 20 2.79 -10.81 6.40
C ILE A 20 1.52 -10.01 6.10
N GLN A 21 0.34 -10.57 6.38
CA GLN A 21 -0.94 -9.87 6.24
C GLN A 21 -1.01 -8.63 7.14
N LEU A 22 -0.58 -8.71 8.40
CA LEU A 22 -0.57 -7.58 9.33
C LEU A 22 0.50 -6.56 8.93
N GLN A 23 1.68 -7.02 8.53
CA GLN A 23 2.71 -6.12 7.99
C GLN A 23 2.21 -5.35 6.77
N ALA A 24 1.50 -6.02 5.86
CA ALA A 24 0.94 -5.39 4.68
C ALA A 24 -0.16 -4.37 5.03
N LEU A 25 -1.00 -4.66 6.03
CA LEU A 25 -2.01 -3.70 6.50
C LEU A 25 -1.38 -2.43 7.06
N GLU A 26 -0.34 -2.55 7.89
CA GLU A 26 0.39 -1.40 8.45
C GLU A 26 1.02 -0.54 7.35
N ILE A 27 1.70 -1.17 6.39
CA ILE A 27 2.29 -0.45 5.26
C ILE A 27 1.22 0.25 4.41
N ILE A 28 0.08 -0.40 4.20
CA ILE A 28 -1.04 0.18 3.45
C ILE A 28 -1.60 1.39 4.21
N ASP A 29 -1.80 1.27 5.52
CA ASP A 29 -2.31 2.35 6.37
C ASP A 29 -1.36 3.55 6.40
N ASP A 30 -0.05 3.31 6.54
CA ASP A 30 1.00 4.35 6.46
C ASP A 30 0.97 5.09 5.12
N ILE A 31 0.86 4.37 4.00
CA ILE A 31 0.80 5.00 2.67
C ILE A 31 -0.50 5.81 2.51
N LEU A 32 -1.63 5.29 2.97
CA LEU A 32 -2.93 5.95 2.82
C LEU A 32 -3.11 7.15 3.77
N SER A 33 -2.50 7.10 4.96
CA SER A 33 -2.49 8.19 5.95
C SER A 33 -1.54 9.33 5.57
N GLY A 34 -0.60 9.07 4.64
CA GLY A 34 0.29 10.08 4.07
C GLY A 34 -0.46 11.30 3.53
N ALA A 35 0.02 12.50 3.86
CA ALA A 35 -0.60 13.78 3.49
C ALA A 35 0.04 14.43 2.25
N ASP A 36 1.07 13.82 1.66
CA ASP A 36 1.79 14.42 0.53
C ASP A 36 0.88 14.48 -0.74
N PRO A 37 0.69 15.68 -1.32
CA PRO A 37 -0.13 15.84 -2.51
C PRO A 37 0.51 15.25 -3.78
N GLY A 38 1.85 15.14 -3.83
CA GLY A 38 2.56 14.46 -4.92
C GLY A 38 2.33 12.95 -4.94
N GLU A 39 2.01 12.37 -3.78
CA GLU A 39 1.68 10.95 -3.62
C GLU A 39 0.18 10.64 -3.78
N ALA A 40 -0.67 11.61 -4.11
CA ALA A 40 -2.11 11.40 -4.27
C ALA A 40 -2.45 10.30 -5.29
N GLY A 41 -1.73 10.25 -6.42
CA GLY A 41 -1.92 9.19 -7.43
C GLY A 41 -1.45 7.81 -6.96
N VAL A 42 -0.44 7.75 -6.10
CA VAL A 42 0.04 6.51 -5.46
C VAL A 42 -1.03 5.98 -4.52
N ARG A 43 -1.60 6.85 -3.66
CA ARG A 43 -2.70 6.51 -2.75
C ARG A 43 -3.94 6.03 -3.49
N GLU A 44 -4.35 6.72 -4.55
CA GLU A 44 -5.50 6.30 -5.37
C GLU A 44 -5.26 4.94 -6.02
N SER A 45 -4.07 4.71 -6.57
CA SER A 45 -3.67 3.42 -7.12
C SER A 45 -3.72 2.33 -6.06
N LEU A 46 -3.16 2.56 -4.87
CA LEU A 46 -3.18 1.60 -3.77
C LEU A 46 -4.60 1.27 -3.33
N ASN A 47 -5.46 2.28 -3.16
CA ASN A 47 -6.85 2.12 -2.75
C ASN A 47 -7.64 1.25 -3.75
N ARG A 48 -7.39 1.43 -5.05
CA ARG A 48 -7.96 0.57 -6.10
C ARG A 48 -7.51 -0.89 -5.94
N HIS A 49 -6.23 -1.15 -5.65
CA HIS A 49 -5.73 -2.50 -5.44
C HIS A 49 -6.32 -3.15 -4.20
N VAL A 50 -6.49 -2.40 -3.10
CA VAL A 50 -7.15 -2.88 -1.87
C VAL A 50 -8.60 -3.27 -2.17
N ALA A 51 -9.33 -2.43 -2.90
CA ALA A 51 -10.70 -2.74 -3.31
C ALA A 51 -10.82 -3.98 -4.22
N MET A 52 -9.82 -4.24 -5.08
CA MET A 52 -9.78 -5.42 -5.94
C MET A 52 -9.37 -6.71 -5.21
N HIS A 53 -8.79 -6.61 -4.02
CA HIS A 53 -8.25 -7.76 -3.27
C HIS A 53 -8.75 -7.77 -1.81
N PRO A 54 -10.07 -7.90 -1.58
CA PRO A 54 -10.63 -7.92 -0.22
C PRO A 54 -10.06 -9.10 0.58
N GLY A 55 -9.62 -8.84 1.81
CA GLY A 55 -9.03 -9.84 2.71
C GLY A 55 -7.61 -10.30 2.34
N GLN A 56 -7.01 -9.75 1.28
CA GLN A 56 -5.66 -10.08 0.81
C GLN A 56 -4.80 -8.81 0.67
N PRO A 57 -4.55 -8.09 1.78
CA PRO A 57 -3.76 -6.85 1.77
C PRO A 57 -2.34 -7.07 1.23
N GLU A 58 -1.72 -8.23 1.50
CA GLU A 58 -0.40 -8.59 0.96
C GLU A 58 -0.39 -8.65 -0.58
N LYS A 59 -1.48 -9.12 -1.18
CA LYS A 59 -1.63 -9.19 -2.63
C LYS A 59 -1.89 -7.81 -3.22
N ALA A 60 -2.73 -7.00 -2.56
CA ALA A 60 -2.97 -5.62 -2.95
C ALA A 60 -1.67 -4.80 -2.95
N LEU A 61 -0.89 -4.89 -1.87
CA LEU A 61 0.38 -4.20 -1.72
C LEU A 61 1.42 -4.67 -2.74
N LEU A 62 1.53 -5.98 -2.97
CA LEU A 62 2.43 -6.53 -3.99
C LEU A 62 2.09 -6.00 -5.39
N MET A 63 0.81 -6.06 -5.78
CA MET A 63 0.37 -5.58 -7.10
C MET A 63 0.63 -4.08 -7.26
N HIS A 64 0.32 -3.29 -6.23
CA HIS A 64 0.63 -1.87 -6.20
C HIS A 64 2.14 -1.61 -6.37
N MET A 65 2.99 -2.31 -5.61
CA MET A 65 4.46 -2.17 -5.73
C MET A 65 4.96 -2.56 -7.13
N LEU A 66 4.40 -3.60 -7.76
CA LEU A 66 4.76 -3.98 -9.13
C LEU A 66 4.33 -2.91 -10.15
N THR A 67 3.22 -2.21 -9.91
CA THR A 67 2.79 -1.08 -10.74
C THR A 67 3.69 0.13 -10.57
N VAL A 68 4.05 0.50 -9.33
CA VAL A 68 4.93 1.64 -9.03
C VAL A 68 6.37 1.39 -9.48
N ARG A 69 6.88 0.17 -9.33
CA ARG A 69 8.22 -0.25 -9.78
C ARG A 69 8.36 -0.41 -11.28
N ARG A 70 7.29 -0.24 -12.05
CA ARG A 70 7.37 -0.12 -13.51
C ARG A 70 7.44 1.37 -13.83
N PRO A 71 8.61 2.04 -13.71
CA PRO A 71 8.73 3.36 -14.30
C PRO A 71 8.41 3.18 -15.77
N PHE A 72 7.47 3.95 -16.29
CA PHE A 72 7.20 4.14 -17.72
C PHE A 72 8.25 3.51 -18.64
N GLN A 73 8.09 2.23 -18.97
CA GLN A 73 8.87 1.60 -20.03
C GLN A 73 8.02 1.65 -21.30
N ASP A 74 7.62 2.85 -21.75
CA ASP A 74 6.97 2.99 -23.06
C ASP A 74 6.86 4.39 -23.71
N GLN A 75 7.45 5.49 -23.23
CA GLN A 75 7.32 6.76 -23.99
C GLN A 75 8.65 7.46 -24.23
N GLY A 76 9.50 6.76 -24.97
CA GLY A 76 10.67 7.29 -25.67
C GLY A 76 10.53 7.29 -27.20
N ARG A 77 9.31 7.28 -27.74
CA ARG A 77 9.08 7.60 -29.16
C ARG A 77 8.86 9.11 -29.32
N GLY A 78 9.97 9.85 -29.29
CA GLY A 78 10.04 11.18 -29.90
C GLY A 78 10.42 11.08 -31.38
N PRO A 79 9.99 12.03 -32.23
CA PRO A 79 10.09 11.98 -33.69
C PRO A 79 11.53 11.94 -34.22
#